data_AF-A0A0U1P5P9-F1
#
_entry.id   AF-A0A0U1P5P9-F1
#
_cell.length_a   1.000
_cell.length_b   1.000
_cell.length_c   1.000
_cell.angle_alpha   90.00
_cell.angle_beta   90.00
_cell.angle_gamma   90.00
#
_symmetry.space_group_name_H-M   'P 1'
#
loop_
_entity.id
_entity.type
_entity.pdbx_description
1 polymer ?
#
loop_
_entity_poly.entity_id
_entity_poly.type
_entity_poly.pdbx_seq_one_letter_code
_entity_poly.pdbx_strand_id
1 'polypeptide(L)'
;MIEQKQVKVAKPAKEKTAIEVINIELTNSINQWELPRLTANKPYIAIRNKAGSYIVSSCDKRFYYYANLTQQRAHLPPNLAFIKHYHNFAVYHIGYGIGSQKDHWLNSQSIKVNREYFSNVNFEQMQQALKTRCVI
;
A
#
# COMPACT_ATOMS: atom_id res chain seq x y z
N MET A 1 27.51 -40.29 33.35
CA MET A 1 27.82 -39.03 32.62
C MET A 1 26.83 -38.97 31.46
N ILE A 2 25.91 -38.01 31.44
CA ILE A 2 24.88 -37.90 30.39
C ILE A 2 25.14 -36.60 29.64
N GLU A 3 25.62 -36.71 28.40
CA GLU A 3 25.94 -35.58 27.55
C GLU A 3 24.67 -35.10 26.85
N GLN A 4 24.21 -33.90 27.20
CA GLN A 4 23.01 -33.29 26.64
C GLN A 4 23.29 -32.79 25.21
N LYS A 5 22.63 -33.41 24.24
CA LYS A 5 22.66 -33.04 22.83
C LYS A 5 21.90 -31.71 22.65
N GLN A 6 22.63 -30.60 22.47
CA GLN A 6 22.02 -29.31 22.19
C GLN A 6 21.33 -29.33 20.81
N VAL A 7 20.00 -29.25 20.82
CA VAL A 7 19.19 -29.01 19.61
C VAL A 7 19.38 -27.54 19.23
N LYS A 8 20.12 -27.29 18.14
CA LYS A 8 20.18 -25.96 17.51
C LYS A 8 18.78 -25.65 16.95
N VAL A 9 18.05 -24.79 17.65
CA VAL A 9 16.80 -24.21 17.13
C VAL A 9 17.16 -23.37 15.91
N ALA A 10 16.75 -23.83 14.73
CA ALA A 10 16.89 -23.06 13.50
C ALA A 10 16.07 -21.77 13.65
N LYS A 11 16.78 -20.64 13.60
CA LYS A 11 16.17 -19.30 13.53
C LYS A 11 15.36 -19.26 12.22
N PRO A 12 14.07 -18.92 12.21
CA PRO A 12 13.34 -18.80 10.95
C PRO A 12 14.02 -17.70 10.13
N ALA A 13 14.47 -18.06 8.92
CA ALA A 13 14.98 -17.12 7.96
C ALA A 13 13.86 -16.13 7.65
N LYS A 14 13.95 -14.94 8.24
CA LYS A 14 13.08 -13.82 7.92
C LYS A 14 13.51 -13.37 6.53
N GLU A 15 12.93 -13.98 5.50
CA GLU A 15 13.03 -13.49 4.14
C GLU A 15 12.35 -12.11 4.13
N LYS A 16 13.15 -11.09 4.46
CA LYS A 16 12.78 -9.69 4.26
C LYS A 16 12.83 -9.47 2.75
N THR A 17 11.81 -9.94 2.03
CA THR A 17 11.54 -9.40 0.70
C THR A 17 11.39 -7.90 0.91
N ALA A 18 12.39 -7.13 0.51
CA ALA A 18 12.37 -5.69 0.68
C ALA A 18 11.13 -5.17 -0.06
N ILE A 19 10.20 -4.58 0.68
CA ILE A 19 9.01 -3.99 0.08
C ILE A 19 9.49 -2.82 -0.78
N GLU A 20 9.45 -3.01 -2.09
CA GLU A 20 9.83 -1.98 -3.04
C GLU A 20 8.75 -0.90 -3.05
N VAL A 21 9.13 0.33 -2.70
CA VAL A 21 8.22 1.47 -2.73
C VAL A 21 8.11 1.97 -4.16
N ILE A 22 6.87 2.15 -4.59
CA ILE A 22 6.51 2.63 -5.91
C ILE A 22 6.72 4.14 -5.96
N ASN A 23 7.55 4.61 -6.89
CA ASN A 23 7.62 6.03 -7.19
C ASN A 23 6.31 6.47 -7.85
N ILE A 24 5.46 7.11 -7.06
CA ILE A 24 4.18 7.61 -7.54
C ILE A 24 4.32 8.94 -8.29
N GLU A 25 3.51 9.09 -9.32
CA GLU A 25 3.24 10.35 -9.99
C GLU A 25 2.16 11.09 -9.22
N LEU A 26 2.35 12.40 -9.01
CA LEU A 26 1.35 13.21 -8.33
C LEU A 26 0.25 13.58 -9.31
N THR A 27 -0.98 13.23 -8.98
CA THR A 27 -2.13 13.47 -9.85
C THR A 27 -3.01 14.59 -9.30
N ASN A 28 -3.67 15.30 -10.22
CA ASN A 28 -4.59 16.39 -9.88
C ASN A 28 -5.98 15.88 -9.51
N SER A 29 -6.33 14.66 -9.92
CA SER A 29 -7.62 14.04 -9.65
C SER A 29 -7.73 13.65 -8.18
N ILE A 30 -8.81 14.10 -7.54
CA ILE A 30 -9.11 13.76 -6.14
C ILE A 30 -10.23 12.74 -6.14
N ASN A 31 -10.12 11.73 -5.28
CA ASN A 31 -11.16 10.73 -5.03
C ASN A 31 -11.52 9.86 -6.26
N GLN A 32 -10.58 9.69 -7.17
CA GLN A 32 -10.70 8.78 -8.31
C GLN A 32 -9.46 7.91 -8.39
N TRP A 33 -9.66 6.63 -8.69
CA TRP A 33 -8.55 5.73 -8.96
C TRP A 33 -7.99 6.04 -10.35
N GLU A 34 -6.68 6.03 -10.45
CA GLU A 34 -5.97 6.29 -11.70
C GLU A 34 -4.91 5.24 -11.93
N LEU A 35 -4.66 4.95 -13.20
CA LEU A 35 -3.57 4.12 -13.68
C LEU A 35 -2.61 5.02 -14.47
N PRO A 36 -1.57 5.58 -13.82
CA PRO A 36 -0.63 6.49 -14.48
C PRO A 36 -0.02 5.86 -15.73
N ARG A 37 0.15 6.68 -16.78
CA ARG A 37 0.38 6.18 -18.14
C ARG A 37 1.71 5.44 -18.25
N LEU A 38 2.79 6.02 -17.73
CA LEU A 38 4.15 5.50 -17.88
C LEU A 38 5.00 6.01 -16.72
N THR A 39 5.24 5.17 -15.72
CA THR A 39 6.40 5.39 -14.85
C THR A 39 7.49 4.42 -15.32
N ALA A 40 8.77 4.77 -15.16
CA ALA A 40 9.89 3.83 -15.33
C ALA A 40 9.88 2.66 -14.31
N ASN A 41 8.77 2.51 -13.59
CA ASN A 41 8.54 1.63 -12.47
C ASN A 41 7.49 0.57 -12.79
N LYS A 42 7.31 -0.36 -11.85
CA LYS A 42 6.23 -1.34 -11.83
C LYS A 42 4.85 -0.67 -12.00
N PRO A 43 3.96 -1.18 -12.87
CA PRO A 43 2.60 -0.68 -13.00
C PRO A 43 1.86 -0.64 -11.65
N TYR A 44 1.08 0.41 -11.44
CA TYR A 44 0.29 0.59 -10.22
C TYR A 44 -0.96 1.40 -10.50
N ILE A 45 -1.94 1.26 -9.62
CA ILE A 45 -3.07 2.18 -9.50
C ILE A 45 -2.94 2.97 -8.22
N ALA A 46 -3.39 4.22 -8.25
CA ALA A 46 -3.38 5.07 -7.08
C ALA A 46 -4.65 5.89 -6.99
N ILE A 47 -5.00 6.29 -5.78
CA ILE A 47 -6.03 7.27 -5.51
C ILE A 47 -5.50 8.31 -4.54
N ARG A 48 -5.71 9.58 -4.89
CA ARG A 48 -5.43 10.73 -4.03
C ARG A 48 -6.68 11.14 -3.27
N ASN A 49 -6.58 11.43 -1.98
CA ASN A 49 -7.67 12.05 -1.23
C ASN A 49 -7.53 13.57 -1.11
N LYS A 50 -8.51 14.22 -0.46
CA LYS A 50 -8.51 15.67 -0.23
C LYS A 50 -7.33 16.18 0.62
N ALA A 51 -6.79 15.33 1.51
CA ALA A 51 -5.63 15.66 2.33
C ALA A 51 -4.29 15.53 1.56
N GLY A 52 -4.33 15.06 0.32
CA GLY A 52 -3.17 14.84 -0.53
C GLY A 52 -2.40 13.55 -0.25
N SER A 53 -2.91 12.69 0.63
CA SER A 53 -2.38 11.33 0.81
C SER A 53 -2.85 10.41 -0.31
N TYR A 54 -2.13 9.32 -0.53
CA TYR A 54 -2.48 8.32 -1.53
C TYR A 54 -2.67 6.93 -0.95
N ILE A 55 -3.54 6.16 -1.58
CA ILE A 55 -3.48 4.70 -1.54
C ILE A 55 -2.96 4.22 -2.88
N VAL A 56 -2.06 3.24 -2.85
CA VAL A 56 -1.38 2.71 -4.02
C VAL A 56 -1.45 1.19 -3.98
N SER A 57 -1.75 0.58 -5.13
CA SER A 57 -1.72 -0.87 -5.32
C SER A 57 -0.97 -1.21 -6.60
N SER A 58 -0.12 -2.23 -6.57
CA SER A 58 0.68 -2.68 -7.72
C SER A 58 0.48 -4.17 -7.97
N CYS A 59 1.30 -4.74 -8.86
CA CYS A 59 1.22 -6.12 -9.30
C CYS A 59 1.49 -7.14 -8.17
N ASP A 60 2.02 -6.70 -7.03
CA ASP A 60 2.16 -7.51 -5.82
C ASP A 60 0.85 -7.72 -5.05
N LYS A 61 -0.26 -7.12 -5.52
CA LYS A 61 -1.61 -7.20 -4.96
C LYS A 61 -1.71 -6.64 -3.54
N ARG A 62 -0.72 -5.86 -3.10
CA ARG A 62 -0.70 -5.21 -1.78
C ARG A 62 -1.14 -3.77 -1.90
N PHE A 63 -1.57 -3.22 -0.76
CA PHE A 63 -1.98 -1.83 -0.66
C PHE A 63 -1.04 -1.06 0.25
N TYR A 64 -0.66 0.12 -0.21
CA TYR A 64 0.28 1.00 0.43
C TYR A 64 -0.37 2.35 0.69
N TYR A 65 -0.11 2.89 1.87
CA TYR A 65 -0.56 4.20 2.27
C TYR A 65 0.60 5.20 2.22
N TYR A 66 0.49 6.20 1.35
CA TYR A 66 1.42 7.30 1.21
C TYR A 66 0.83 8.47 1.99
N ALA A 67 1.20 8.55 3.26
CA ALA A 67 0.76 9.58 4.18
C ALA A 67 1.42 10.91 3.83
N ASN A 68 0.62 11.91 3.43
CA ASN A 68 1.15 13.27 3.22
C ASN A 68 1.70 13.83 4.54
N LEU A 69 2.98 14.22 4.54
CA LEU A 69 3.71 14.73 5.69
C LEU A 69 3.33 16.16 6.08
N THR A 70 2.65 16.91 5.22
CA THR A 70 2.14 18.24 5.60
C THR A 70 0.98 18.17 6.61
N GLN A 71 0.44 16.98 6.85
CA GLN A 71 -0.60 16.73 7.84
C GLN A 71 0.04 16.24 9.14
N GLN A 72 -0.17 16.95 10.25
CA GLN A 72 0.24 16.48 11.59
C GLN A 72 -0.53 15.21 11.97
N ARG A 73 0.19 14.17 12.41
CA ARG A 73 -0.39 12.86 12.76
C ARG A 73 0.04 12.48 14.16
N ALA A 74 -0.90 12.50 15.11
CA ALA A 74 -0.64 12.17 16.51
C ALA A 74 -0.56 10.66 16.79
N HIS A 75 -1.24 9.82 16.00
CA HIS A 75 -1.31 8.37 16.24
C HIS A 75 -1.57 7.60 14.95
N LEU A 76 -0.75 6.58 14.69
CA LEU A 76 -0.91 5.67 13.55
C LEU A 76 -1.61 4.37 13.97
N PRO A 77 -2.59 3.88 13.20
CA PRO A 77 -3.16 2.55 13.40
C PRO A 77 -2.10 1.43 13.35
N PRO A 78 -2.25 0.36 14.15
CA PRO A 78 -1.28 -0.73 14.22
C PRO A 78 -1.19 -1.57 12.92
N ASN A 79 -2.19 -1.47 12.05
CA ASN A 79 -2.18 -2.16 10.75
C ASN A 79 -1.32 -1.45 9.69
N LEU A 80 -0.75 -0.28 10.01
CA LEU A 80 0.15 0.47 9.12
C LEU A 80 1.60 0.21 9.51
N ALA A 81 2.26 -0.68 8.77
CA ALA A 81 3.68 -0.97 8.95
C ALA A 81 4.53 0.02 8.15
N PHE A 82 5.32 0.84 8.84
CA PHE A 82 6.22 1.81 8.19
C PHE A 82 7.24 1.11 7.28
N ILE A 83 7.43 1.65 6.07
CA ILE A 83 8.41 1.17 5.10
C ILE A 83 9.58 2.16 5.02
N LYS A 84 9.33 3.39 4.56
CA LYS A 84 10.33 4.46 4.44
C LYS A 84 9.68 5.82 4.19
N HIS A 85 10.50 6.87 4.18
CA HIS A 85 10.14 8.17 3.60
C HIS A 85 10.36 8.18 2.08
N TYR A 86 9.47 8.86 1.37
CA TYR A 86 9.54 9.06 -0.08
C TYR A 86 9.00 10.44 -0.42
N HIS A 87 9.88 11.36 -0.84
CA HIS A 87 9.56 12.79 -0.98
C HIS A 87 8.79 13.33 0.25
N ASN A 88 7.59 13.88 0.02
CA ASN A 88 6.72 14.45 1.05
C ASN A 88 5.79 13.41 1.69
N PHE A 89 6.13 12.13 1.60
CA PHE A 89 5.32 11.03 2.14
C PHE A 89 6.09 10.18 3.16
N ALA A 90 5.36 9.72 4.18
CA ALA A 90 5.72 8.51 4.89
C ALA A 90 4.92 7.35 4.29
N VAL A 91 5.60 6.28 3.87
CA VAL A 91 4.99 5.15 3.18
C VAL A 91 4.80 3.99 4.16
N TYR A 92 3.59 3.45 4.18
CA TYR A 92 3.19 2.34 5.03
C TYR A 92 2.60 1.20 4.20
N HIS A 93 2.88 -0.05 4.57
CA HIS A 93 2.12 -1.20 4.11
C HIS A 93 0.86 -1.36 4.97
N ILE A 94 -0.31 -1.54 4.35
CA ILE A 94 -1.55 -1.85 5.06
C ILE A 94 -1.63 -3.36 5.26
N GLY A 95 -1.13 -3.84 6.39
CA GLY A 95 -0.90 -5.28 6.60
C GLY A 95 -2.17 -6.11 6.82
N TYR A 96 -3.24 -5.50 7.33
CA TYR A 96 -4.52 -6.16 7.60
C TYR A 96 -5.64 -5.13 7.78
N GLY A 97 -6.88 -5.61 7.92
CA GLY A 97 -8.07 -4.77 8.12
C GLY A 97 -8.51 -4.03 6.87
N ILE A 98 -9.43 -3.08 7.03
CA ILE A 98 -10.01 -2.34 5.90
C ILE A 98 -8.92 -1.64 5.09
N GLY A 99 -9.00 -1.78 3.76
CA GLY A 99 -8.04 -1.22 2.81
C GLY A 99 -6.84 -2.11 2.48
N SER A 100 -6.60 -3.21 3.22
CA SER A 100 -5.50 -4.15 2.94
C SER A 100 -5.75 -5.14 1.80
N GLN A 101 -6.99 -5.27 1.34
CA GLN A 101 -7.42 -6.30 0.39
C GLN A 101 -8.36 -5.71 -0.65
N LYS A 102 -8.30 -6.26 -1.86
CA LYS A 102 -9.11 -5.85 -3.02
C LYS A 102 -10.62 -5.83 -2.70
N ASP A 103 -11.11 -6.83 -1.97
CA ASP A 103 -12.55 -6.95 -1.69
C ASP A 103 -13.09 -5.82 -0.83
N HIS A 104 -12.26 -5.22 0.03
CA HIS A 104 -12.67 -4.02 0.76
C HIS A 104 -12.97 -2.86 -0.20
N TRP A 105 -12.16 -2.72 -1.26
CA TRP A 105 -12.29 -1.66 -2.25
C TRP A 105 -13.45 -1.90 -3.23
N LEU A 106 -13.72 -3.16 -3.58
CA LEU A 106 -14.87 -3.51 -4.43
C LEU A 106 -16.22 -3.34 -3.72
N ASN A 107 -16.29 -3.69 -2.44
CA ASN A 107 -17.56 -3.83 -1.72
C ASN A 107 -17.93 -2.61 -0.88
N SER A 108 -17.25 -1.48 -1.05
CA SER A 108 -17.56 -0.24 -0.33
C SER A 108 -17.50 0.97 -1.25
N GLN A 109 -18.27 2.01 -0.92
CA GLN A 109 -18.21 3.30 -1.64
C GLN A 109 -16.95 4.08 -1.29
N SER A 110 -16.44 3.92 -0.07
CA SER A 110 -15.24 4.56 0.42
C SER A 110 -14.60 3.76 1.55
N ILE A 111 -13.29 3.95 1.72
CA ILE A 111 -12.50 3.35 2.80
C ILE A 111 -11.86 4.43 3.64
N LYS A 112 -11.85 4.20 4.96
CA LYS A 112 -11.12 5.04 5.92
C LYS A 112 -9.76 4.42 6.24
N VAL A 113 -8.67 5.11 5.89
CA VAL A 113 -7.29 4.76 6.27
C VAL A 113 -6.69 5.92 7.05
N ASN A 114 -6.16 5.65 8.24
CA ASN A 114 -5.58 6.66 9.14
C ASN A 114 -6.46 7.92 9.32
N ARG A 115 -7.75 7.74 9.60
CA ARG A 115 -8.74 8.82 9.75
C ARG A 115 -9.07 9.61 8.48
N GLU A 116 -8.44 9.28 7.36
CA GLU A 116 -8.71 9.90 6.07
C GLU A 116 -9.58 8.99 5.21
N TYR A 117 -10.46 9.59 4.39
CA TYR A 117 -11.37 8.86 3.51
C TYR A 117 -10.84 8.82 2.08
N PHE A 118 -10.96 7.65 1.46
CA PHE A 118 -10.62 7.37 0.07
C PHE A 118 -11.87 6.86 -0.62
N SER A 119 -12.20 7.44 -1.76
CA SER A 119 -13.31 6.99 -2.59
C SER A 119 -12.97 5.69 -3.31
N ASN A 120 -13.97 4.89 -3.65
CA ASN A 120 -13.77 3.69 -4.46
C ASN A 120 -14.39 3.82 -5.85
N VAL A 121 -14.75 5.05 -6.24
CA VAL A 121 -15.14 5.37 -7.62
C VAL A 121 -14.11 4.73 -8.56
N ASN A 122 -14.60 4.12 -9.63
CA ASN A 122 -13.83 3.50 -10.70
C ASN A 122 -12.72 2.50 -10.30
N PHE A 123 -12.69 2.01 -9.05
CA PHE A 123 -11.67 1.07 -8.57
C PHE A 123 -11.62 -0.21 -9.41
N GLU A 124 -12.77 -0.84 -9.65
CA GLU A 124 -12.84 -2.10 -10.40
C GLU A 124 -12.26 -1.96 -11.82
N GLN A 125 -12.64 -0.88 -12.51
CA GLN A 125 -12.14 -0.56 -13.84
C GLN A 125 -10.61 -0.39 -13.83
N MET A 126 -10.07 0.38 -12.89
CA MET A 126 -8.62 0.60 -12.79
C MET A 126 -7.88 -0.66 -12.38
N GLN A 127 -8.44 -1.47 -11.49
CA GLN A 127 -7.87 -2.74 -11.10
C GLN A 127 -7.82 -3.72 -12.29
N GLN A 128 -8.84 -3.72 -13.14
CA GLN A 128 -8.82 -4.52 -14.37
C GLN A 128 -7.79 -4.01 -15.37
N ALA A 129 -7.66 -2.69 -15.53
CA ALA A 129 -6.63 -2.07 -16.36
C ALA A 129 -5.21 -2.30 -15.82
N LEU A 130 -5.02 -2.39 -14.50
CA LEU A 130 -3.74 -2.75 -13.90
C LEU A 130 -3.36 -4.20 -14.22
N LYS A 131 -4.32 -5.13 -14.12
CA LYS A 131 -4.08 -6.54 -14.42
C LYS A 131 -3.56 -6.76 -15.84
N THR A 132 -4.04 -5.99 -16.82
CA THR A 132 -3.56 -6.11 -18.21
C THR A 132 -2.14 -5.60 -18.40
N ARG A 133 -1.61 -4.81 -17.45
CA ARG A 133 -0.22 -4.31 -17.46
C ARG A 133 0.72 -5.12 -16.58
N CYS A 134 0.21 -5.91 -15.65
CA CYS A 134 1.04 -6.81 -14.86
C CYS A 134 1.44 -8.03 -15.71
N VAL A 135 2.74 -8.16 -15.97
CA VAL A 135 3.30 -9.36 -16.63
C VAL A 135 3.16 -10.54 -15.66
N ILE A 136 2.66 -11.67 -16.18
CA ILE A 136 2.56 -12.94 -15.45
C ILE A 136 3.94 -13.56 -15.29
#